data_AF-F8MWV2-F1
#
_entry.id   AF-F8MWV2-F1
#
_cell.length_a   1.000
_cell.length_b   1.000
_cell.length_c   1.000
_cell.angle_alpha   90.00
_cell.angle_beta   90.00
_cell.angle_gamma   90.00
#
_symmetry.space_group_name_H-M   'P 1'
#
loop_
_entity.id
_entity.type
_entity.pdbx_description
1 polymer ?
#
loop_
_entity_poly.entity_id
_entity_poly.type
_entity_poly.pdbx_seq_one_letter_code
_entity_poly.pdbx_strand_id
1 'polypeptide(L)'
;MSGWKTIHTFDSVQGLAGIAEPAEDLFVVVGGNITLGGNGTSNNASGNGSPFFAWTIDFRYNTTFHGITDGQETKQNINITQIAQLTSALLPNGVASIPGNPDAVLIADSFAGLVWRLDIQTGLHKVAVKVPEMSAPTNSSGGVVGINGIKMHLGYLYWTNSATVKIYRVKLDRDGYHEGNGTAAVETVADLSPQATFLDDFAIDDDGVIWVVTNSDNTLLAVKEGKKAVLVGGGKTELTFSGDTAAAFGRDHRSRKTLYVTTCGGLRAPVNGTVTEGGKVVAVDTSGFRL
;
A
#
# COMPACT_ATOMS: atom_id res chain seq x y z
N MET A 1 -3.79 25.92 16.00
CA MET A 1 -3.82 24.52 15.55
C MET A 1 -2.39 24.02 15.59
N SER A 2 -2.07 23.08 16.47
CA SER A 2 -0.77 22.40 16.43
C SER A 2 -0.73 21.60 15.12
N GLY A 3 0.01 22.11 14.13
CA GLY A 3 0.18 21.42 12.86
C GLY A 3 0.90 20.09 13.04
N TRP A 4 0.86 19.26 12.01
CA TRP A 4 1.69 18.05 11.92
C TRP A 4 3.16 18.43 12.06
N LYS A 5 3.90 17.73 12.92
CA LYS A 5 5.36 17.88 13.06
C LYS A 5 6.03 16.72 12.37
N THR A 6 6.93 17.00 11.43
CA THR A 6 7.80 15.98 10.83
C THR A 6 8.67 15.37 11.92
N ILE A 7 8.62 14.04 12.06
CA ILE A 7 9.41 13.29 13.05
C ILE A 7 10.72 12.75 12.46
N HIS A 8 10.80 12.57 11.14
CA HIS A 8 11.98 12.11 10.44
C HIS A 8 11.92 12.45 8.94
N THR A 9 13.09 12.66 8.33
CA THR A 9 13.27 12.81 6.88
C THR A 9 14.26 11.75 6.40
N PHE A 10 13.87 10.95 5.40
CA PHE A 10 14.74 9.93 4.81
C PHE A 10 15.59 10.52 3.68
N ASP A 11 16.70 11.18 4.02
CA ASP A 11 17.52 11.92 3.06
C ASP A 11 18.21 11.05 1.99
N SER A 12 18.27 9.73 2.19
CA SER A 12 18.88 8.78 1.26
C SER A 12 18.00 8.41 0.07
N VAL A 13 16.71 8.77 0.08
CA VAL A 13 15.75 8.43 -0.98
C VAL A 13 14.81 9.59 -1.32
N GLN A 14 14.27 9.57 -2.53
CA GLN A 14 13.36 10.61 -3.03
C GLN A 14 11.88 10.30 -2.76
N GLY A 15 11.54 9.04 -2.47
CA GLY A 15 10.16 8.62 -2.24
C GLY A 15 10.06 7.41 -1.34
N LEU A 16 9.01 7.40 -0.54
CA LEU A 16 8.55 6.23 0.21
C LEU A 16 7.38 5.61 -0.56
N ALA A 17 7.22 4.30 -0.42
CA ALA A 17 6.10 3.56 -0.98
C ALA A 17 5.25 2.97 0.17
N GLY A 18 5.20 1.64 0.32
CA GLY A 18 4.36 1.01 1.32
C GLY A 18 4.91 1.06 2.75
N ILE A 19 3.98 0.91 3.68
CA ILE A 19 4.19 0.83 5.13
C ILE A 19 3.32 -0.28 5.70
N ALA A 20 3.85 -1.02 6.68
CA ALA A 20 3.08 -1.96 7.49
C ALA A 20 3.52 -1.92 8.96
N GLU A 21 2.67 -2.38 9.85
CA GLU A 21 2.92 -2.49 11.29
C GLU A 21 2.98 -3.98 11.68
N PRO A 22 4.14 -4.65 11.58
CA PRO A 22 4.26 -6.07 11.94
C PRO A 22 4.06 -6.35 13.43
N ALA A 23 4.31 -5.38 14.30
CA ALA A 23 3.99 -5.41 15.72
C ALA A 23 3.53 -4.02 16.16
N GLU A 24 2.75 -3.95 17.24
CA GLU A 24 2.29 -2.68 17.81
C GLU A 24 3.47 -1.69 17.97
N ASP A 25 3.32 -0.50 17.38
CA ASP A 25 4.29 0.58 17.39
C ASP A 25 5.66 0.27 16.74
N LEU A 26 5.75 -0.82 15.95
CA LEU A 26 6.86 -1.13 15.08
C LEU A 26 6.40 -1.12 13.63
N PHE A 27 6.90 -0.18 12.85
CA PHE A 27 6.57 -0.06 11.43
C PHE A 27 7.73 -0.49 10.56
N VAL A 28 7.42 -1.07 9.40
CA VAL A 28 8.37 -1.26 8.29
C VAL A 28 7.92 -0.41 7.12
N VAL A 29 8.83 0.40 6.59
CA VAL A 29 8.61 1.26 5.43
C VAL A 29 9.61 0.88 4.34
N VAL A 30 9.18 0.90 3.08
CA VAL A 30 10.06 0.74 1.92
C VAL A 30 10.11 2.01 1.09
N GLY A 31 11.24 2.25 0.43
CA GLY A 31 11.44 3.47 -0.35
C GLY A 31 12.69 3.42 -1.22
N GLY A 32 12.79 4.37 -2.15
CA GLY A 32 13.85 4.41 -3.15
C GLY A 32 13.73 5.61 -4.06
N ASN A 33 14.70 5.75 -4.97
CA ASN A 33 14.62 6.79 -6.00
C ASN A 33 13.85 6.25 -7.19
N ILE A 34 12.62 6.73 -7.34
CA ILE A 34 11.78 6.38 -8.47
C ILE A 34 11.85 7.50 -9.49
N THR A 35 12.58 7.28 -10.58
CA THR A 35 12.39 8.07 -11.79
C THR A 35 11.37 7.34 -12.64
N LEU A 36 10.11 7.82 -12.65
CA LEU A 36 9.12 7.36 -13.61
C LEU A 36 9.39 8.08 -14.93
N GLY A 37 9.84 7.34 -15.95
CA GLY A 37 9.78 7.85 -17.33
C GLY A 37 8.33 8.14 -17.72
N GLY A 38 8.09 8.97 -18.76
CA GLY A 38 6.72 9.27 -19.24
C GLY A 38 5.85 8.05 -19.58
N ASN A 39 6.46 6.87 -19.71
CA ASN A 39 5.79 5.57 -19.91
C ASN A 39 5.72 4.69 -18.63
N GLY A 40 5.96 5.26 -17.45
CA GLY A 40 5.92 4.55 -16.17
C GLY A 40 7.07 3.58 -15.93
N THR A 41 8.21 3.71 -16.62
CA THR A 41 9.40 2.84 -16.41
C THR A 41 10.26 3.35 -15.25
N SER A 42 10.76 2.45 -14.38
CA SER A 42 11.75 2.78 -13.34
C SER A 42 13.16 2.52 -13.84
N ASN A 43 14.12 3.33 -13.40
CA ASN A 43 15.54 3.13 -13.72
C ASN A 43 16.11 1.81 -13.17
N ASN A 44 15.45 1.19 -12.17
CA ASN A 44 15.87 -0.13 -11.66
C ASN A 44 15.50 -1.28 -12.60
N ALA A 45 14.45 -1.14 -13.42
CA ALA A 45 14.10 -2.14 -14.42
C ALA A 45 15.20 -2.35 -15.48
N SER A 46 16.12 -1.39 -15.65
CA SER A 46 17.27 -1.48 -16.56
C SER A 46 18.60 -1.86 -15.88
N GLY A 47 18.58 -2.24 -14.60
CA GLY A 47 19.79 -2.67 -13.85
C GLY A 47 20.78 -1.55 -13.51
N ASN A 48 20.44 -0.29 -13.81
CA ASN A 48 21.27 0.90 -13.57
C ASN A 48 20.65 1.87 -12.55
N GLY A 49 19.57 1.48 -11.86
CA GLY A 49 18.87 2.35 -10.93
C GLY A 49 19.46 2.36 -9.52
N SER A 50 19.08 3.36 -8.73
CA SER A 50 19.42 3.41 -7.31
C SER A 50 18.66 2.32 -6.54
N PRO A 51 19.30 1.60 -5.62
CA PRO A 51 18.62 0.55 -4.86
C PRO A 51 17.41 1.07 -4.07
N PHE A 52 16.44 0.19 -3.87
CA PHE A 52 15.41 0.38 -2.84
C PHE A 52 15.91 -0.11 -1.49
N PHE A 53 15.31 0.40 -0.43
CA PHE A 53 15.64 0.06 0.94
C PHE A 53 14.39 -0.17 1.77
N ALA A 54 14.56 -0.87 2.89
CA ALA A 54 13.55 -1.02 3.92
C ALA A 54 14.11 -0.52 5.25
N TRP A 55 13.26 0.14 6.03
CA TRP A 55 13.57 0.63 7.37
C TRP A 55 12.54 0.15 8.37
N THR A 56 12.98 -0.13 9.60
CA THR A 56 12.10 -0.15 10.76
C THR A 56 11.99 1.24 11.36
N ILE A 57 10.80 1.60 11.82
CA ILE A 57 10.51 2.76 12.66
C ILE A 57 9.89 2.24 13.95
N ASP A 58 10.64 2.27 15.04
CA ASP A 58 10.26 1.70 16.33
C ASP A 58 9.88 2.81 17.31
N PHE A 59 8.60 2.84 17.69
CA PHE A 59 8.00 3.76 18.65
C PHE A 59 7.82 3.13 20.04
N ARG A 60 8.08 1.82 20.23
CA ARG A 60 7.75 1.09 21.46
C ARG A 60 8.47 1.60 22.70
N TYR A 61 9.61 2.26 22.53
CA TYR A 61 10.40 2.85 23.61
C TYR A 61 10.07 4.33 23.86
N ASN A 62 9.05 4.87 23.20
CA ASN A 62 8.63 6.25 23.37
C ASN A 62 7.56 6.36 24.48
N THR A 63 8.00 6.58 25.71
CA THR A 63 7.13 6.73 26.89
C THR A 63 6.28 8.00 26.88
N THR A 64 6.36 8.85 25.84
CA THR A 64 5.76 10.19 25.80
C THR A 64 4.59 10.35 24.83
N PHE A 65 4.20 9.33 24.07
CA PHE A 65 2.96 9.39 23.27
C PHE A 65 1.68 9.25 24.13
N HIS A 66 1.80 8.88 25.41
CA HIS A 66 0.68 8.68 26.34
C HIS A 66 0.28 9.89 27.19
N GLY A 67 0.82 11.09 26.95
CA GLY A 67 0.40 12.25 27.74
C GLY A 67 1.03 13.55 27.30
N ILE A 68 0.19 14.57 27.12
CA ILE A 68 0.57 15.97 27.04
C ILE A 68 1.42 16.28 28.28
N THR A 69 2.72 16.44 28.11
CA THR A 69 3.56 17.06 29.14
C THR A 69 3.91 18.45 28.66
N ASP A 70 3.50 19.40 29.49
CA ASP A 70 3.54 20.84 29.28
C ASP A 70 4.93 21.34 28.85
N GLY A 71 5.00 22.00 27.69
CA GLY A 71 6.06 22.97 27.35
C GLY A 71 7.52 22.52 27.26
N GLN A 72 7.85 21.23 27.38
CA GLN A 72 9.21 20.73 27.22
C GLN A 72 9.27 19.81 25.99
N GLU A 73 10.11 20.14 25.00
CA GLU A 73 10.41 19.24 23.88
C GLU A 73 11.12 17.99 24.41
N THR A 74 10.35 17.00 24.85
CA THR A 74 10.89 15.68 25.16
C THR A 74 11.36 15.06 23.86
N LYS A 75 12.67 14.85 23.75
CA LYS A 75 13.33 14.20 22.61
C LYS A 75 12.60 12.89 22.32
N GLN A 76 11.89 12.82 21.20
CA GLN A 76 11.20 11.61 20.80
C GLN A 76 12.26 10.52 20.57
N ASN A 77 12.28 9.49 21.41
CA ASN A 77 13.15 8.33 21.22
C ASN A 77 12.50 7.41 20.17
N ILE A 78 12.52 7.83 18.91
CA ILE A 78 12.13 7.00 17.78
C ILE A 78 13.39 6.36 17.24
N ASN A 79 13.45 5.03 17.22
CA ASN A 79 14.58 4.33 16.62
C ASN A 79 14.26 4.00 15.16
N ILE A 80 15.05 4.54 14.24
CA ILE A 80 14.91 4.32 12.79
C ILE A 80 16.15 3.60 12.32
N THR A 81 15.98 2.41 11.75
CA THR A 81 17.09 1.55 11.32
C THR A 81 16.84 1.07 9.90
N GLN A 82 17.80 1.28 9.01
CA GLN A 82 17.78 0.64 7.70
C GLN A 82 18.07 -0.85 7.88
N ILE A 83 17.09 -1.70 7.58
CA ILE A 83 17.19 -3.14 7.80
C ILE A 83 17.60 -3.90 6.54
N ALA A 84 17.36 -3.35 5.35
CA ALA A 84 17.71 -4.02 4.10
C ALA A 84 17.98 -3.05 2.95
N GLN A 85 18.88 -3.48 2.06
CA GLN A 85 18.95 -3.02 0.68
C GLN A 85 18.26 -4.06 -0.20
N LEU A 86 17.20 -3.68 -0.90
CA LEU A 86 16.37 -4.58 -1.70
C LEU A 86 16.96 -4.69 -3.13
N THR A 87 18.16 -5.27 -3.23
CA THR A 87 18.97 -5.28 -4.47
C THR A 87 18.33 -5.99 -5.65
N SER A 88 17.40 -6.91 -5.40
CA SER A 88 16.69 -7.65 -6.45
C SER A 88 15.29 -7.08 -6.76
N ALA A 89 14.86 -6.03 -6.06
CA ALA A 89 13.54 -5.47 -6.25
C ALA A 89 13.53 -4.41 -7.38
N LEU A 90 12.48 -4.40 -8.19
CA LEU A 90 12.34 -3.52 -9.34
C LEU A 90 11.43 -2.31 -9.06
N LEU A 91 10.35 -2.52 -8.31
CA LEU A 91 9.50 -1.47 -7.75
C LEU A 91 8.74 -1.98 -6.51
N PRO A 92 9.36 -1.99 -5.31
CA PRO A 92 8.66 -2.16 -4.04
C PRO A 92 7.50 -1.17 -3.92
N ASN A 93 6.32 -1.68 -3.59
CA ASN A 93 5.10 -0.90 -3.53
C ASN A 93 4.37 -1.17 -2.21
N GLY A 94 3.20 -1.82 -2.21
CA GLY A 94 2.48 -2.18 -1.00
C GLY A 94 3.32 -3.07 -0.05
N VAL A 95 3.16 -2.84 1.25
CA VAL A 95 3.75 -3.65 2.32
C VAL A 95 2.61 -4.18 3.21
N ALA A 96 2.68 -5.43 3.63
CA ALA A 96 1.71 -6.04 4.53
C ALA A 96 2.39 -6.82 5.66
N SER A 97 1.85 -6.71 6.86
CA SER A 97 2.22 -7.55 8.01
C SER A 97 1.72 -8.97 7.82
N ILE A 98 2.43 -9.94 8.38
CA ILE A 98 1.99 -11.35 8.43
C ILE A 98 1.31 -11.57 9.79
N PRO A 99 0.00 -11.85 9.86
CA PRO A 99 -0.69 -12.03 11.13
C PRO A 99 -0.04 -13.11 12.00
N GLY A 100 0.35 -12.74 13.22
CA GLY A 100 1.02 -13.64 14.17
C GLY A 100 2.52 -13.82 13.93
N ASN A 101 3.12 -13.13 12.96
CA ASN A 101 4.56 -13.17 12.70
C ASN A 101 5.13 -11.75 12.65
N PRO A 102 5.64 -11.21 13.78
CA PRO A 102 6.17 -9.85 13.85
C PRO A 102 7.59 -9.72 13.29
N ASP A 103 8.23 -10.84 12.91
CA ASP A 103 9.63 -10.87 12.47
C ASP A 103 9.79 -10.68 10.95
N ALA A 104 8.68 -10.60 10.22
CA ALA A 104 8.70 -10.45 8.77
C ALA A 104 7.53 -9.62 8.23
N VAL A 105 7.75 -9.03 7.05
CA VAL A 105 6.71 -8.39 6.25
C VAL A 105 6.71 -8.91 4.82
N LEU A 106 5.59 -8.73 4.14
CA LEU A 106 5.44 -8.96 2.71
C LEU A 106 5.57 -7.63 1.97
N ILE A 107 6.21 -7.63 0.80
CA ILE A 107 6.44 -6.46 -0.03
C ILE A 107 6.05 -6.83 -1.46
N ALA A 108 5.04 -6.15 -2.01
CA ALA A 108 4.70 -6.25 -3.42
C ALA A 108 5.79 -5.62 -4.28
N ASP A 109 6.21 -6.30 -5.34
CA ASP A 109 7.10 -5.74 -6.35
C ASP A 109 6.36 -5.60 -7.68
N SER A 110 5.92 -4.38 -7.96
CA SER A 110 5.00 -4.07 -9.05
C SER A 110 5.55 -4.36 -10.43
N PHE A 111 6.88 -4.34 -10.60
CA PHE A 111 7.51 -4.61 -11.89
C PHE A 111 8.07 -6.01 -11.98
N ALA A 112 8.51 -6.60 -10.87
CA ALA A 112 8.93 -8.00 -10.87
C ALA A 112 7.73 -8.98 -10.91
N GLY A 113 6.52 -8.51 -10.61
CA GLY A 113 5.30 -9.32 -10.65
C GLY A 113 5.34 -10.44 -9.61
N LEU A 114 5.75 -10.10 -8.38
CA LEU A 114 5.91 -11.05 -7.28
C LEU A 114 5.78 -10.35 -5.93
N VAL A 115 5.77 -11.15 -4.87
CA VAL A 115 5.81 -10.69 -3.48
C VAL A 115 7.10 -11.18 -2.83
N TRP A 116 7.86 -10.26 -2.23
CA TRP A 116 8.98 -10.58 -1.36
C TRP A 116 8.48 -10.80 0.07
N ARG A 117 9.05 -11.76 0.79
CA ARG A 117 9.03 -11.81 2.25
C ARG A 117 10.37 -11.30 2.76
N LEU A 118 10.35 -10.22 3.51
CA LEU A 118 11.52 -9.62 4.16
C LEU A 118 11.56 -10.05 5.62
N ASP A 119 12.66 -10.66 6.03
CA ASP A 119 12.98 -10.91 7.43
C ASP A 119 13.55 -9.63 8.06
N ILE A 120 12.91 -9.14 9.11
CA ILE A 120 13.21 -7.84 9.72
C ILE A 120 14.55 -7.86 10.47
N GLN A 121 14.89 -8.99 11.09
CA GLN A 121 16.10 -9.11 11.90
C GLN A 121 17.36 -9.23 11.04
N THR A 122 17.27 -10.01 9.97
CA THR A 122 18.42 -10.31 9.11
C THR A 122 18.53 -9.44 7.87
N GLY A 123 17.45 -8.76 7.49
CA GLY A 123 17.37 -7.98 6.24
C GLY A 123 17.27 -8.84 4.97
N LEU A 124 17.20 -10.16 5.11
CA LEU A 124 17.12 -11.08 3.98
C LEU A 124 15.70 -11.09 3.40
N HIS A 125 15.61 -10.91 2.08
CA HIS A 125 14.35 -11.01 1.35
C HIS A 125 14.36 -12.21 0.40
N LYS A 126 13.26 -12.96 0.38
CA LYS A 126 13.05 -14.12 -0.51
C LYS A 126 11.70 -13.99 -1.20
N VAL A 127 11.56 -14.62 -2.37
CA VAL A 127 10.25 -14.68 -3.04
C VAL A 127 9.29 -15.47 -2.17
N ALA A 128 8.17 -14.86 -1.81
CA ALA A 128 7.08 -15.48 -1.05
C ALA A 128 6.03 -16.07 -1.98
N VAL A 129 5.66 -15.31 -3.02
CA VAL A 129 4.66 -15.67 -4.02
C VAL A 129 5.09 -15.11 -5.36
N LYS A 130 4.95 -15.91 -6.42
CA LYS A 130 5.11 -15.45 -7.80
C LYS A 130 4.14 -16.20 -8.70
N VAL A 131 3.11 -15.51 -9.16
CA VAL A 131 2.04 -16.07 -10.01
C VAL A 131 1.75 -15.12 -11.17
N PRO A 132 1.24 -15.61 -12.32
CA PRO A 132 1.02 -14.79 -13.51
C PRO A 132 0.16 -13.55 -13.28
N GLU A 133 -0.85 -13.66 -12.41
CA GLU A 133 -1.82 -12.59 -12.06
C GLU A 133 -1.18 -11.39 -11.34
N MET A 134 0.08 -11.50 -10.92
CA MET A 134 0.84 -10.39 -10.33
C MET A 134 1.54 -9.52 -11.37
N SER A 135 1.71 -10.00 -12.60
CA SER A 135 2.39 -9.24 -13.65
C SER A 135 1.44 -8.29 -14.38
N ALA A 136 1.94 -7.15 -14.85
CA ALA A 136 1.24 -6.36 -15.85
C ALA A 136 1.34 -7.04 -17.23
N PRO A 137 0.23 -7.17 -17.99
CA PRO A 137 0.30 -7.60 -19.38
C PRO A 137 1.14 -6.64 -20.22
N THR A 138 1.90 -7.16 -21.19
CA THR A 138 2.80 -6.36 -22.04
C THR A 138 2.09 -5.30 -22.89
N ASN A 139 0.77 -5.42 -23.07
CA ASN A 139 -0.09 -4.55 -23.85
C ASN A 139 -1.22 -3.91 -23.01
N SER A 140 -1.03 -3.79 -21.69
CA SER A 140 -2.05 -3.22 -20.81
C SER A 140 -2.26 -1.72 -21.05
N SER A 141 -3.53 -1.30 -21.09
CA SER A 141 -3.91 0.12 -21.11
C SER A 141 -3.73 0.83 -19.76
N GLY A 142 -3.70 0.08 -18.65
CA GLY A 142 -3.49 0.60 -17.29
C GLY A 142 -2.04 0.95 -16.96
N GLY A 143 -1.11 0.65 -17.89
CA GLY A 143 0.32 0.88 -17.75
C GLY A 143 1.10 -0.38 -17.38
N VAL A 144 2.32 -0.18 -16.86
CA VAL A 144 3.28 -1.27 -16.58
C VAL A 144 3.31 -1.73 -15.13
N VAL A 145 2.45 -1.17 -14.27
CA VAL A 145 2.35 -1.52 -12.85
C VAL A 145 1.46 -2.77 -12.70
N GLY A 146 2.05 -3.89 -12.28
CA GLY A 146 1.32 -5.13 -11.99
C GLY A 146 0.69 -5.12 -10.60
N ILE A 147 1.08 -6.08 -9.76
CA ILE A 147 0.74 -6.13 -8.34
C ILE A 147 1.05 -4.79 -7.66
N ASN A 148 0.16 -4.27 -6.83
CA ASN A 148 0.36 -2.98 -6.18
C ASN A 148 0.03 -3.05 -4.68
N GLY A 149 -1.17 -2.64 -4.28
CA GLY A 149 -1.63 -2.80 -2.91
C GLY A 149 -1.67 -4.26 -2.50
N ILE A 150 -1.26 -4.54 -1.26
CA ILE A 150 -1.39 -5.87 -0.65
C ILE A 150 -1.95 -5.76 0.76
N LYS A 151 -2.78 -6.73 1.15
CA LYS A 151 -3.32 -6.87 2.52
C LYS A 151 -3.46 -8.35 2.89
N MET A 152 -3.12 -8.69 4.12
CA MET A 152 -3.46 -9.99 4.70
C MET A 152 -4.85 -9.93 5.33
N HIS A 153 -5.71 -10.88 5.00
CA HIS A 153 -7.04 -11.01 5.61
C HIS A 153 -7.48 -12.48 5.63
N LEU A 154 -7.85 -12.97 6.82
CA LEU A 154 -8.33 -14.34 7.04
C LEU A 154 -7.45 -15.45 6.40
N GLY A 155 -6.12 -15.29 6.47
CA GLY A 155 -5.14 -16.26 5.94
C GLY A 155 -4.86 -16.13 4.44
N TYR A 156 -5.50 -15.20 3.75
CA TYR A 156 -5.24 -14.90 2.35
C TYR A 156 -4.42 -13.62 2.21
N LEU A 157 -3.50 -13.63 1.27
CA LEU A 157 -2.91 -12.42 0.71
C LEU A 157 -3.82 -11.93 -0.41
N TYR A 158 -4.40 -10.75 -0.21
CA TYR A 158 -5.12 -10.01 -1.23
C TYR A 158 -4.19 -9.04 -1.92
N TRP A 159 -4.39 -8.82 -3.23
CA TRP A 159 -3.71 -7.76 -3.95
C TRP A 159 -4.57 -7.14 -5.03
N THR A 160 -4.28 -5.87 -5.31
CA THR A 160 -4.69 -5.21 -6.56
C THR A 160 -3.63 -5.48 -7.62
N ASN A 161 -4.08 -5.68 -8.86
CA ASN A 161 -3.22 -5.53 -10.02
C ASN A 161 -3.67 -4.29 -10.78
N SER A 162 -2.80 -3.27 -10.79
CA SER A 162 -3.16 -1.95 -11.31
C SER A 162 -3.43 -1.94 -12.80
N ALA A 163 -2.63 -2.68 -13.57
CA ALA A 163 -2.73 -2.80 -15.02
C ALA A 163 -3.99 -3.54 -15.49
N THR A 164 -4.38 -4.61 -14.78
CA THR A 164 -5.55 -5.44 -15.14
C THR A 164 -6.84 -4.97 -14.48
N VAL A 165 -6.75 -4.03 -13.53
CA VAL A 165 -7.87 -3.45 -12.78
C VAL A 165 -8.68 -4.55 -12.07
N LYS A 166 -7.98 -5.49 -11.46
CA LYS A 166 -8.54 -6.66 -10.79
C LYS A 166 -8.00 -6.79 -9.36
N ILE A 167 -8.81 -7.41 -8.51
CA ILE A 167 -8.42 -7.82 -7.17
C ILE A 167 -8.37 -9.34 -7.14
N TYR A 168 -7.28 -9.87 -6.60
CA TYR A 168 -7.07 -11.30 -6.45
C TYR A 168 -6.75 -11.64 -5.01
N ARG A 169 -6.81 -12.94 -4.69
CA ARG A 169 -6.27 -13.47 -3.45
C ARG A 169 -5.62 -14.83 -3.65
N VAL A 170 -4.70 -15.18 -2.76
CA VAL A 170 -4.09 -16.51 -2.66
C VAL A 170 -3.83 -16.83 -1.21
N LYS A 171 -3.93 -18.10 -0.85
CA LYS A 171 -3.71 -18.52 0.53
C LYS A 171 -2.21 -18.59 0.85
N LEU A 172 -1.84 -18.06 2.01
CA LEU A 172 -0.48 -18.18 2.53
C LEU A 172 -0.46 -19.09 3.76
N ASP A 173 0.68 -19.72 4.00
CA ASP A 173 0.95 -20.34 5.28
C ASP A 173 1.25 -19.29 6.38
N ARG A 174 1.39 -19.76 7.62
CA ARG A 174 1.68 -18.91 8.79
C ARG A 174 3.02 -18.18 8.70
N ASP A 175 3.94 -18.66 7.89
CA ASP A 175 5.26 -18.05 7.70
C ASP A 175 5.22 -16.98 6.61
N GLY A 176 4.09 -16.83 5.91
CA GLY A 176 3.88 -15.85 4.85
C GLY A 176 4.37 -16.34 3.48
N TYR A 177 4.48 -17.65 3.27
CA TYR A 177 4.79 -18.24 1.96
C TYR A 177 3.54 -18.77 1.27
N HIS A 178 3.59 -18.89 -0.06
CA HIS A 178 2.51 -19.46 -0.86
C HIS A 178 2.14 -20.87 -0.37
N GLU A 179 0.91 -21.03 0.14
CA GLU A 179 0.46 -22.28 0.75
C GLU A 179 0.56 -23.48 -0.21
N GLY A 180 0.83 -24.66 0.37
CA GLY A 180 0.95 -25.90 -0.40
C GLY A 180 2.20 -25.93 -1.27
N ASN A 181 3.26 -25.21 -0.89
CA ASN A 181 4.49 -25.09 -1.65
C ASN A 181 4.24 -24.54 -3.07
N GLY A 182 3.44 -23.48 -3.16
CA GLY A 182 3.12 -22.83 -4.43
C GLY A 182 1.91 -23.38 -5.18
N THR A 183 1.13 -24.29 -4.58
CA THR A 183 0.02 -24.98 -5.25
C THR A 183 -1.36 -24.44 -4.89
N ALA A 184 -1.49 -23.62 -3.85
CA ALA A 184 -2.77 -22.97 -3.54
C ALA A 184 -3.23 -22.11 -4.72
N ALA A 185 -4.50 -22.25 -5.09
CA ALA A 185 -5.06 -21.57 -6.26
C ALA A 185 -5.15 -20.06 -6.05
N VAL A 186 -4.91 -19.31 -7.13
CA VAL A 186 -5.21 -17.89 -7.19
C VAL A 186 -6.69 -17.71 -7.50
N GLU A 187 -7.36 -16.85 -6.75
CA GLU A 187 -8.78 -16.56 -6.89
C GLU A 187 -8.95 -15.11 -7.35
N THR A 188 -9.78 -14.88 -8.37
CA THR A 188 -10.20 -13.53 -8.74
C THR A 188 -11.35 -13.11 -7.83
N VAL A 189 -11.15 -12.06 -7.03
CA VAL A 189 -12.15 -11.55 -6.09
C VAL A 189 -13.09 -10.55 -6.77
N ALA A 190 -12.53 -9.68 -7.63
CA ALA A 190 -13.30 -8.67 -8.35
C ALA A 190 -12.61 -8.25 -9.66
N ASP A 191 -13.42 -7.98 -10.68
CA ASP A 191 -13.01 -7.30 -11.92
C ASP A 191 -13.64 -5.91 -11.96
N LEU A 192 -12.79 -4.89 -11.84
CA LEU A 192 -13.18 -3.49 -11.78
C LEU A 192 -12.84 -2.73 -13.08
N SER A 193 -12.33 -3.43 -14.10
CA SER A 193 -12.03 -2.85 -15.41
C SER A 193 -13.21 -2.15 -16.10
N PRO A 194 -14.50 -2.46 -15.83
CA PRO A 194 -15.61 -1.67 -16.35
C PRO A 194 -15.83 -0.33 -15.65
N GLN A 195 -15.24 -0.11 -14.47
CA GLN A 195 -15.53 1.04 -13.59
C GLN A 195 -14.31 1.91 -13.31
N ALA A 196 -13.11 1.35 -13.44
CA ALA A 196 -11.84 2.04 -13.23
C ALA A 196 -10.84 1.69 -14.33
N THR A 197 -9.81 2.50 -14.43
CA THR A 197 -8.69 2.35 -15.35
C THR A 197 -7.39 1.95 -14.65
N PHE A 198 -7.36 2.10 -13.33
CA PHE A 198 -6.22 1.78 -12.48
C PHE A 198 -6.71 1.48 -11.05
N LEU A 199 -6.05 0.56 -10.36
CA LEU A 199 -6.23 0.33 -8.93
C LEU A 199 -4.91 0.58 -8.21
N ASP A 200 -4.93 1.35 -7.14
CA ASP A 200 -3.74 1.58 -6.30
C ASP A 200 -3.78 0.62 -5.10
N ASP A 201 -3.79 1.11 -3.86
CA ASP A 201 -3.99 0.28 -2.67
C ASP A 201 -5.48 0.17 -2.26
N PHE A 202 -5.74 -0.55 -1.17
CA PHE A 202 -7.09 -0.79 -0.65
C PHE A 202 -7.06 -1.11 0.85
N ALA A 203 -8.24 -1.06 1.47
CA ALA A 203 -8.50 -1.61 2.80
C ALA A 203 -9.58 -2.69 2.73
N ILE A 204 -9.56 -3.62 3.67
CA ILE A 204 -10.63 -4.62 3.86
C ILE A 204 -11.25 -4.34 5.23
N ASP A 205 -12.57 -4.22 5.31
CA ASP A 205 -13.28 -4.08 6.58
C ASP A 205 -13.63 -5.44 7.22
N ASP A 206 -14.17 -5.40 8.44
CA ASP A 206 -14.56 -6.59 9.21
C ASP A 206 -15.63 -7.45 8.50
N ASP A 207 -16.42 -6.84 7.60
CA ASP A 207 -17.45 -7.53 6.83
C ASP A 207 -16.88 -8.10 5.52
N GLY A 208 -15.59 -7.94 5.25
CA GLY A 208 -14.91 -8.39 4.04
C GLY A 208 -15.22 -7.54 2.81
N VAL A 209 -15.71 -6.31 2.98
CA VAL A 209 -15.81 -5.34 1.88
C VAL A 209 -14.43 -4.75 1.63
N ILE A 210 -14.05 -4.71 0.36
CA ILE A 210 -12.82 -4.15 -0.13
C ILE A 210 -13.09 -2.73 -0.60
N TRP A 211 -12.42 -1.77 0.05
CA TRP A 211 -12.45 -0.34 -0.23
C TRP A 211 -11.19 0.02 -1.00
N VAL A 212 -11.30 0.24 -2.31
CA VAL A 212 -10.16 0.35 -3.23
C VAL A 212 -10.09 1.75 -3.82
N VAL A 213 -8.87 2.30 -3.81
CA VAL A 213 -8.57 3.60 -4.41
C VAL A 213 -8.12 3.42 -5.85
N THR A 214 -8.40 4.42 -6.68
CA THR A 214 -8.24 4.28 -8.16
C THR A 214 -7.16 5.17 -8.74
N ASN A 215 -6.57 6.06 -7.95
CA ASN A 215 -5.50 6.97 -8.32
C ASN A 215 -5.90 7.87 -9.50
N SER A 216 -5.74 7.38 -10.72
CA SER A 216 -5.96 8.13 -11.95
C SER A 216 -7.43 8.44 -12.23
N ASP A 217 -8.36 7.70 -11.61
CA ASP A 217 -9.80 7.97 -11.75
C ASP A 217 -10.35 8.89 -10.64
N ASN A 218 -9.56 9.18 -9.60
CA ASN A 218 -9.93 10.02 -8.45
C ASN A 218 -11.21 9.53 -7.73
N THR A 219 -11.39 8.22 -7.62
CA THR A 219 -12.59 7.58 -7.05
C THR A 219 -12.26 6.54 -5.99
N LEU A 220 -13.09 6.50 -4.94
CA LEU A 220 -13.13 5.39 -3.99
C LEU A 220 -14.24 4.43 -4.39
N LEU A 221 -13.91 3.16 -4.62
CA LEU A 221 -14.86 2.10 -4.90
C LEU A 221 -14.96 1.14 -3.72
N ALA A 222 -16.13 0.54 -3.53
CA ALA A 222 -16.35 -0.55 -2.58
C ALA A 222 -16.86 -1.79 -3.31
N VAL A 223 -16.27 -2.94 -3.04
CA VAL A 223 -16.65 -4.22 -3.67
C VAL A 223 -16.55 -5.36 -2.66
N LYS A 224 -17.39 -6.38 -2.83
CA LYS A 224 -17.29 -7.64 -2.10
C LYS A 224 -17.43 -8.78 -3.10
N GLU A 225 -16.75 -9.89 -2.83
CA GLU A 225 -16.82 -11.09 -3.66
C GLU A 225 -18.27 -11.45 -4.01
N GLY A 226 -18.54 -11.69 -5.29
CA GLY A 226 -19.87 -12.01 -5.82
C GLY A 226 -20.86 -10.83 -5.88
N LYS A 227 -20.46 -9.61 -5.49
CA LYS A 227 -21.28 -8.40 -5.58
C LYS A 227 -20.71 -7.42 -6.62
N LYS A 228 -21.59 -6.56 -7.16
CA LYS A 228 -21.17 -5.46 -8.03
C LYS A 228 -20.45 -4.41 -7.19
N ALA A 229 -19.39 -3.82 -7.73
CA ALA A 229 -18.74 -2.70 -7.05
C ALA A 229 -19.63 -1.45 -7.10
N VAL A 230 -19.55 -0.65 -6.06
CA VAL A 230 -20.29 0.59 -5.86
C VAL A 230 -19.31 1.75 -5.78
N LEU A 231 -19.61 2.84 -6.49
CA LEU A 231 -18.90 4.10 -6.31
C LEU A 231 -19.28 4.70 -4.96
N VAL A 232 -18.30 4.84 -4.06
CA VAL A 232 -18.49 5.46 -2.75
C VAL A 232 -18.46 6.98 -2.88
N GLY A 233 -17.52 7.49 -3.68
CA GLY A 233 -17.41 8.93 -3.95
C GLY A 233 -16.18 9.29 -4.77
N GLY A 234 -16.09 10.57 -5.12
CA GLY A 234 -15.08 11.12 -6.02
C GLY A 234 -15.47 11.02 -7.48
N GLY A 235 -14.52 11.38 -8.34
CA GLY A 235 -14.67 11.41 -9.78
C GLY A 235 -13.55 12.19 -10.44
N LYS A 236 -13.36 11.99 -11.75
CA LYS A 236 -12.28 12.62 -12.52
C LYS A 236 -12.28 14.15 -12.46
N THR A 237 -13.41 14.76 -12.14
CA THR A 237 -13.60 16.21 -12.02
C THR A 237 -13.72 16.69 -10.57
N GLU A 238 -13.58 15.81 -9.59
CA GLU A 238 -13.78 16.11 -8.18
C GLU A 238 -12.45 16.11 -7.42
N LEU A 239 -12.29 17.10 -6.52
CA LEU A 239 -11.08 17.19 -5.69
C LEU A 239 -11.09 16.25 -4.48
N THR A 240 -12.20 15.56 -4.21
CA THR A 240 -12.37 14.78 -2.98
C THR A 240 -11.26 13.73 -2.81
N PHE A 241 -10.96 12.97 -3.87
CA PHE A 241 -9.97 11.89 -3.88
C PHE A 241 -8.92 12.09 -4.98
N SER A 242 -8.42 13.32 -5.15
CA SER A 242 -7.45 13.67 -6.21
C SER A 242 -6.17 12.83 -6.14
N GLY A 243 -6.02 11.85 -7.04
CA GLY A 243 -4.90 10.93 -7.05
C GLY A 243 -4.82 10.12 -5.76
N ASP A 244 -5.93 9.57 -5.28
CA ASP A 244 -5.96 8.69 -4.11
C ASP A 244 -5.01 7.50 -4.25
N THR A 245 -4.21 7.23 -3.21
CA THR A 245 -3.08 6.30 -3.28
C THR A 245 -3.20 5.10 -2.35
N ALA A 246 -3.76 5.28 -1.16
CA ALA A 246 -3.99 4.19 -0.23
C ALA A 246 -5.15 4.43 0.72
N ALA A 247 -5.63 3.36 1.35
CA ALA A 247 -6.70 3.41 2.31
C ALA A 247 -6.41 2.52 3.53
N ALA A 248 -6.82 2.97 4.72
CA ALA A 248 -6.74 2.20 5.96
C ALA A 248 -7.87 2.58 6.91
N PHE A 249 -8.45 1.61 7.61
CA PHE A 249 -9.42 1.88 8.67
C PHE A 249 -8.71 2.37 9.93
N GLY A 250 -9.39 3.24 10.68
CA GLY A 250 -8.96 3.62 12.02
C GLY A 250 -8.88 2.40 12.95
N ARG A 251 -7.89 2.41 13.85
CA ARG A 251 -7.59 1.26 14.72
C ARG A 251 -8.40 1.24 16.03
N ASP A 252 -8.86 2.40 16.48
CA ASP A 252 -9.56 2.52 17.76
C ASP A 252 -11.08 2.35 17.61
N HIS A 253 -11.75 2.09 18.73
CA HIS A 253 -13.20 1.86 18.75
C HIS A 253 -14.02 3.02 18.14
N ARG A 254 -13.54 4.26 18.17
CA ARG A 254 -14.23 5.44 17.63
C ARG A 254 -13.96 5.60 16.14
N SER A 255 -12.76 5.23 15.68
CA SER A 255 -12.32 5.38 14.29
C SER A 255 -12.45 4.11 13.44
N ARG A 256 -12.86 2.97 14.01
CA ARG A 256 -13.05 1.69 13.27
C ARG A 256 -14.04 1.74 12.11
N LYS A 257 -14.93 2.74 12.08
CA LYS A 257 -15.84 3.01 10.96
C LYS A 257 -15.42 4.23 10.14
N THR A 258 -14.22 4.73 10.35
CA THR A 258 -13.60 5.79 9.55
C THR A 258 -12.52 5.17 8.69
N LEU A 259 -12.68 5.31 7.37
CA LEU A 259 -11.65 4.97 6.40
C LEU A 259 -10.82 6.22 6.11
N TYR A 260 -9.51 6.14 6.30
CA TYR A 260 -8.58 7.19 5.93
C TYR A 260 -8.00 6.89 4.56
N VAL A 261 -8.06 7.86 3.65
CA VAL A 261 -7.57 7.75 2.27
C VAL A 261 -6.47 8.77 2.04
N THR A 262 -5.26 8.33 1.70
CA THR A 262 -4.16 9.21 1.31
C THR A 262 -4.27 9.59 -0.16
N THR A 263 -3.80 10.77 -0.53
CA THR A 263 -3.81 11.23 -1.93
C THR A 263 -2.48 11.85 -2.33
N CYS A 264 -2.16 11.80 -3.63
CA CYS A 264 -1.01 12.48 -4.23
C CYS A 264 -1.40 13.81 -4.89
N GLY A 265 -2.67 14.21 -4.89
CA GLY A 265 -3.13 15.48 -5.43
C GLY A 265 -3.26 15.51 -6.96
N GLY A 266 -3.48 14.35 -7.58
CA GLY A 266 -3.68 14.22 -9.03
C GLY A 266 -2.41 14.38 -9.86
N LEU A 267 -1.22 14.10 -9.28
CA LEU A 267 0.07 14.28 -9.98
C LEU A 267 0.18 13.50 -11.28
N ARG A 268 -0.36 12.28 -11.33
CA ARG A 268 -0.34 11.43 -12.54
C ARG A 268 -1.44 11.80 -13.54
N ALA A 269 -2.65 12.05 -13.03
CA ALA A 269 -3.82 12.40 -13.82
C ALA A 269 -4.52 13.59 -13.14
N PRO A 270 -4.21 14.83 -13.57
CA PRO A 270 -4.79 16.02 -12.96
C PRO A 270 -6.31 16.01 -13.01
N VAL A 271 -6.94 16.50 -11.94
CA VAL A 271 -8.40 16.63 -11.84
C VAL A 271 -8.90 17.55 -12.93
N ASN A 272 -9.95 17.13 -13.63
CA ASN A 272 -10.48 17.80 -14.81
C ASN A 272 -9.39 18.10 -15.87
N GLY A 273 -8.38 17.23 -15.96
CA GLY A 273 -7.27 17.30 -16.91
C GLY A 273 -6.23 18.40 -16.65
N THR A 274 -6.41 19.24 -15.64
CA THR A 274 -5.56 20.44 -15.46
C THR A 274 -5.23 20.80 -14.02
N VAL A 275 -6.01 20.34 -13.05
CA VAL A 275 -5.88 20.78 -11.66
C VAL A 275 -5.10 19.76 -10.84
N THR A 276 -4.09 20.22 -10.12
CA THR A 276 -3.41 19.46 -9.07
C THR A 276 -3.50 20.21 -7.74
N GLU A 277 -3.36 19.48 -6.64
CA GLU A 277 -3.32 20.04 -5.29
C GLU A 277 -2.22 19.36 -4.45
N GLY A 278 -2.01 19.82 -3.22
CA GLY A 278 -1.17 19.09 -2.29
C GLY A 278 -1.79 17.75 -1.90
N GLY A 279 -0.96 16.73 -1.69
CA GLY A 279 -1.42 15.46 -1.12
C GLY A 279 -2.08 15.66 0.24
N LYS A 280 -3.12 14.89 0.52
CA LYS A 280 -3.89 15.00 1.77
C LYS A 280 -4.33 13.64 2.29
N VAL A 281 -4.89 13.64 3.49
CA VAL A 281 -5.59 12.49 4.07
C VAL A 281 -7.07 12.86 4.21
N VAL A 282 -7.94 12.06 3.61
CA VAL A 282 -9.38 12.22 3.64
C VAL A 282 -9.95 11.20 4.61
N ALA A 283 -10.76 11.65 5.58
CA ALA A 283 -11.49 10.76 6.48
C ALA A 283 -12.90 10.53 5.93
N VAL A 284 -13.27 9.27 5.73
CA VAL A 284 -14.56 8.84 5.18
C VAL A 284 -15.33 8.08 6.28
N ASP A 285 -16.50 8.59 6.66
CA ASP A 285 -17.40 7.85 7.56
C ASP A 285 -18.13 6.75 6.77
N THR A 286 -17.91 5.50 7.19
CA THR A 286 -18.47 4.29 6.56
C THR A 286 -19.65 3.71 7.35
N SER A 287 -20.04 4.31 8.48
CA SER A 287 -21.06 3.75 9.40
C SER A 287 -22.41 3.47 8.73
N GLY A 288 -22.82 4.32 7.77
CA GLY A 288 -24.06 4.19 7.00
C GLY A 288 -23.95 3.35 5.72
N PHE A 289 -22.74 2.95 5.30
CA PHE A 289 -22.55 2.29 4.02
C PHE A 289 -23.01 0.82 4.04
N ARG A 290 -23.70 0.37 2.99
CA ARG A 290 -24.18 -1.00 2.81
C ARG A 290 -24.01 -1.41 1.35
N LEU A 291 -23.55 -2.65 1.12
CA LEU A 291 -23.25 -3.23 -0.19
C LEU A 291 -24.27 -4.29 -0.60
#